data_AF-A0A8J5VCJ3-F1
#
_entry.id   AF-A0A8J5VCJ3-F1
#
_cell.length_a   1.000
_cell.length_b   1.000
_cell.length_c   1.000
_cell.angle_alpha   90.00
_cell.angle_beta   90.00
_cell.angle_gamma   90.00
#
_symmetry.space_group_name_H-M   'P 1'
#
loop_
_entity.id
_entity.type
_entity.pdbx_description
1 polymer ?
#
loop_
_entity_poly.entity_id
_entity_poly.type
_entity_poly.pdbx_seq_one_letter_code
_entity_poly.pdbx_strand_id
1 'polypeptide(L)'
;MVDYSKWKDIEISDDEDDTHPNIDTPSLFRWRHQARVERMEEQKKQKEELERVKEQTLSKVEETKKKIATLEKEKANPEDLNALKKSLQELELEEQKVKDKEEELKKKEKLTPWNVDTIAQAGFTKTVINTKPRRRPDEEDQALPDDVREMKMKEFVKTNEKSLKKFGMLRRYDDKLSKQLDVDPRACVGSFFSRIQIADVEYKKSFDDELEAFKERIRKRAQEKVAEALKEAEEEERKARLGPGGLDPVEVFESLPEPLQKCFEAQDIPLLQQTIAAMPEDEAKYHMRRCIDSGLWVPDAKSKESQPTESESLSSEAKPETATPTPDPE
;
A
#
# COMPACT_ATOMS: atom_id res chain seq x y z
N MET A 1 -4.52 47.28 1.65
CA MET A 1 -5.27 46.59 2.72
C MET A 1 -6.33 45.75 2.04
N VAL A 2 -6.42 44.45 2.34
CA VAL A 2 -7.45 43.56 1.76
C VAL A 2 -8.72 43.71 2.60
N ASP A 3 -9.90 43.79 1.97
CA ASP A 3 -11.18 43.98 2.64
C ASP A 3 -11.96 42.65 2.77
N TYR A 4 -12.31 42.29 4.00
CA TYR A 4 -13.13 41.13 4.36
C TYR A 4 -14.49 41.52 4.96
N SER A 5 -14.89 42.80 4.88
CA SER A 5 -16.14 43.34 5.44
C SER A 5 -17.40 42.60 5.00
N LYS A 6 -17.38 41.96 3.83
CA LYS A 6 -18.48 41.14 3.31
C LYS A 6 -18.92 40.03 4.26
N TRP A 7 -18.03 39.51 5.11
CA TRP A 7 -18.30 38.40 6.05
C TRP A 7 -18.51 38.86 7.49
N LYS A 8 -18.73 40.15 7.72
CA LYS A 8 -18.88 40.69 9.08
C LYS A 8 -20.20 40.26 9.74
N ASP A 9 -21.28 40.17 8.97
CA ASP A 9 -22.62 39.91 9.46
C ASP A 9 -23.08 38.51 9.02
N ILE A 10 -22.68 37.48 9.77
CA ILE A 10 -23.08 36.07 9.57
C ILE A 10 -23.94 35.63 10.75
N GLU A 11 -25.12 35.08 10.48
CA GLU A 11 -26.02 34.49 11.45
C GLU A 11 -25.94 32.96 11.42
N ILE A 12 -25.50 32.37 12.53
CA ILE A 12 -25.40 30.92 12.75
C ILE A 12 -26.44 30.52 13.81
N SER A 13 -27.44 29.73 13.42
CA SER A 13 -28.54 29.39 14.34
C SER A 13 -28.14 28.44 15.47
N ASP A 14 -27.10 27.64 15.25
CA ASP A 14 -26.52 26.64 16.15
C ASP A 14 -25.13 27.05 16.68
N ASP A 15 -24.91 28.36 16.84
CA ASP A 15 -23.66 28.89 17.39
C ASP A 15 -23.48 28.46 18.86
N GLU A 16 -22.57 27.51 19.10
CA GLU A 16 -22.26 26.97 20.42
C GLU A 16 -21.53 27.98 21.34
N ASP A 17 -20.92 29.02 20.77
CA ASP A 17 -20.23 30.06 21.53
C ASP A 17 -21.20 31.13 22.07
N ASP A 18 -22.37 31.33 21.43
CA ASP A 18 -23.42 32.24 21.89
C ASP A 18 -24.49 31.51 22.71
N THR A 19 -24.06 30.99 23.86
CA THR A 19 -24.88 30.24 24.81
C THR A 19 -24.87 30.88 26.20
N HIS A 20 -25.85 30.52 27.03
CA HIS A 20 -25.97 31.03 28.39
C HIS A 20 -26.19 29.87 29.38
N PRO A 21 -25.51 29.82 30.55
CA PRO A 21 -25.58 28.70 31.49
C PRO A 21 -26.99 28.31 31.97
N ASN A 22 -27.94 29.25 31.90
CA ASN A 22 -29.32 29.05 32.33
C ASN A 22 -30.31 28.80 31.18
N ILE A 23 -29.85 28.72 29.93
CA ILE A 23 -30.71 28.50 28.76
C ILE A 23 -30.37 27.14 28.15
N ASP A 24 -31.39 26.35 27.88
CA ASP A 24 -31.25 25.05 27.22
C ASP A 24 -30.84 25.25 25.73
N THR A 25 -29.60 24.89 25.41
CA THR A 25 -28.99 25.17 24.10
C THR A 25 -29.72 24.48 22.93
N PRO A 26 -30.17 23.21 23.01
CA PRO A 26 -30.90 22.58 21.90
C PRO A 26 -32.24 23.24 21.60
N SER A 27 -32.95 23.70 22.64
CA SER A 27 -34.21 24.44 22.48
C SER A 27 -33.97 25.83 21.89
N LEU A 28 -32.90 26.51 22.33
CA LEU A 28 -32.49 27.83 21.81
C LEU A 28 -32.14 27.76 20.31
N PHE A 29 -31.36 26.77 19.88
CA PHE A 29 -30.97 26.63 18.47
C PHE A 29 -32.16 26.37 17.55
N ARG A 30 -33.10 25.53 17.99
CA ARG A 30 -34.36 25.29 17.26
C ARG A 30 -35.19 26.57 17.14
N TRP A 31 -35.28 27.34 18.22
CA TRP A 31 -35.99 28.62 18.23
C TRP A 31 -35.34 29.65 17.30
N ARG A 32 -34.00 29.79 17.35
CA ARG A 32 -33.23 30.65 16.44
C ARG A 32 -33.45 30.26 14.97
N HIS A 33 -33.39 28.95 14.67
CA HIS A 33 -33.68 28.43 13.34
C HIS A 33 -35.10 28.78 12.89
N GLN A 34 -36.10 28.58 13.74
CA GLN A 34 -37.50 28.89 13.45
C GLN A 34 -37.70 30.39 13.18
N ALA A 35 -37.18 31.25 14.06
CA ALA A 35 -37.27 32.71 13.91
C ALA A 35 -36.58 33.20 12.63
N ARG A 36 -35.51 32.52 12.18
CA ARG A 36 -34.84 32.81 10.91
C ARG A 36 -35.70 32.41 9.71
N VAL A 37 -36.28 31.20 9.73
CA VAL A 37 -37.18 30.73 8.67
C VAL A 37 -38.40 31.64 8.54
N GLU A 38 -39.01 32.04 9.66
CA GLU A 38 -40.14 32.97 9.69
C GLU A 38 -39.79 34.34 9.11
N ARG A 39 -38.63 34.92 9.47
CA ARG A 39 -38.15 36.19 8.90
C ARG A 39 -37.94 36.09 7.38
N MET A 40 -37.36 34.99 6.89
CA MET A 40 -37.17 34.78 5.45
C MET A 40 -38.51 34.61 4.71
N GLU A 41 -39.47 33.89 5.29
CA GLU A 41 -40.81 33.75 4.72
C GLU A 41 -41.57 35.08 4.68
N GLU A 42 -41.48 35.89 5.72
CA GLU A 42 -42.11 37.20 5.75
C GLU A 42 -41.52 38.13 4.70
N GLN A 43 -40.19 38.18 4.59
CA GLN A 43 -39.50 38.95 3.56
C GLN A 43 -39.89 38.50 2.15
N LYS A 44 -40.01 37.19 1.93
CA LYS A 44 -40.46 36.62 0.66
C LYS A 44 -41.89 37.05 0.33
N LYS A 45 -42.82 36.96 1.29
CA LYS A 45 -44.21 37.42 1.10
C LYS A 45 -44.30 38.92 0.81
N GLN A 46 -43.53 39.75 1.52
CA GLN A 46 -43.48 41.19 1.28
C GLN A 46 -42.96 41.52 -0.13
N LYS A 47 -41.96 40.78 -0.61
CA LYS A 47 -41.41 40.93 -1.96
C LYS A 47 -42.42 40.54 -3.04
N GLU A 48 -43.09 39.40 -2.87
CA GLU A 48 -44.13 38.92 -3.79
C GLU A 48 -45.31 39.90 -3.88
N GLU A 49 -45.76 40.45 -2.74
CA GLU A 49 -46.84 41.45 -2.74
C GLU A 49 -46.40 42.75 -3.41
N LEU A 50 -45.18 43.22 -3.17
CA LEU A 50 -44.67 44.42 -3.83
C LEU A 50 -44.55 44.23 -5.34
N GLU A 51 -44.09 43.06 -5.79
CA GLU A 51 -44.01 42.70 -7.22
C GLU A 51 -45.41 42.73 -7.86
N ARG A 52 -46.41 42.14 -7.19
CA ARG A 52 -47.81 42.17 -7.65
C ARG A 52 -48.36 43.60 -7.75
N VAL A 53 -48.11 44.43 -6.73
CA VAL A 53 -48.55 45.85 -6.73
C VAL A 53 -47.84 46.64 -7.84
N LYS A 54 -46.55 46.36 -8.07
CA LYS A 54 -45.76 46.98 -9.14
C LYS A 54 -46.32 46.64 -10.51
N GLU A 55 -46.60 45.36 -10.79
CA GLU A 55 -47.21 44.93 -12.05
C GLU A 55 -48.58 45.57 -12.28
N GLN A 56 -49.44 45.60 -11.26
CA GLN A 56 -50.76 46.24 -11.35
C GLN A 56 -50.66 47.75 -11.60
N THR A 57 -49.71 48.42 -10.95
CA THR A 57 -49.50 49.87 -11.11
C THR A 57 -48.97 50.18 -12.51
N LEU A 58 -48.00 49.40 -13.00
CA LEU A 58 -47.47 49.53 -14.35
C LEU A 58 -48.56 49.31 -15.42
N SER A 59 -49.37 48.27 -15.28
CA SER A 59 -50.49 48.00 -16.20
C SER A 59 -51.49 49.16 -16.24
N LYS A 60 -51.88 49.70 -15.08
CA LYS A 60 -52.79 50.87 -15.00
C LYS A 60 -52.19 52.13 -15.61
N VAL A 61 -50.89 52.38 -15.39
CA VAL A 61 -50.17 53.50 -16.01
C VAL A 61 -50.14 53.36 -17.53
N GLU A 62 -49.86 52.16 -18.06
CA GLU A 62 -49.87 51.93 -19.51
C GLU A 62 -51.26 52.09 -20.13
N GLU A 63 -52.30 51.55 -19.50
CA GLU A 63 -53.66 51.69 -19.97
C GLU A 63 -54.13 53.14 -19.99
N THR A 64 -53.82 53.92 -18.95
CA THR A 64 -54.18 55.34 -18.89
C THR A 64 -53.39 56.16 -19.90
N LYS A 65 -52.10 55.87 -20.12
CA LYS A 65 -51.30 56.46 -21.21
C LYS A 65 -51.91 56.18 -22.59
N LYS A 66 -52.33 54.93 -22.84
CA LYS A 66 -52.99 54.54 -24.10
C LYS A 66 -54.33 55.28 -24.28
N LYS A 67 -55.16 55.39 -23.23
CA LYS A 67 -56.44 56.12 -23.24
C LYS A 67 -56.28 57.62 -23.49
N ILE A 68 -55.24 58.24 -22.93
CA ILE A 68 -54.91 59.65 -23.22
C ILE A 68 -54.53 59.81 -24.68
N ALA A 69 -53.68 58.92 -25.21
CA ALA A 69 -53.25 58.99 -26.61
C ALA A 69 -54.38 58.77 -27.63
N THR A 70 -55.42 57.99 -27.29
CA THR A 70 -56.61 57.83 -28.15
C THR A 70 -57.50 59.08 -28.10
N LEU A 71 -57.75 59.63 -26.90
CA LEU A 71 -58.60 60.82 -26.74
C LEU A 71 -57.98 62.10 -27.31
N GLU A 72 -56.64 62.20 -27.29
CA GLU A 72 -55.91 63.29 -27.97
C GLU A 72 -56.06 63.22 -29.50
N LYS A 73 -56.20 62.02 -30.08
CA LYS A 73 -56.44 61.84 -31.53
C LYS A 73 -57.89 62.15 -31.94
N GLU A 74 -58.85 61.87 -31.06
CA GLU A 74 -60.28 62.04 -31.33
C GLU A 74 -60.81 63.48 -31.08
N LYS A 75 -59.98 64.41 -30.59
CA LYS A 75 -60.36 65.79 -30.22
C LYS A 75 -61.60 65.84 -29.31
N ALA A 76 -61.64 64.96 -28.31
CA ALA A 76 -62.72 64.86 -27.33
C ALA A 76 -62.67 66.02 -26.29
N ASN A 77 -63.71 66.09 -25.44
CA ASN A 77 -63.94 67.15 -24.46
C ASN A 77 -62.70 67.47 -23.60
N PRO A 78 -62.39 68.76 -23.38
CA PRO A 78 -61.22 69.19 -22.61
C PRO A 78 -61.30 68.80 -21.12
N GLU A 79 -62.51 68.61 -20.57
CA GLU A 79 -62.72 68.21 -19.17
C GLU A 79 -62.29 66.75 -18.91
N ASP A 80 -62.67 65.81 -19.78
CA ASP A 80 -62.32 64.39 -19.66
C ASP A 80 -60.81 64.17 -19.82
N LEU A 81 -60.18 64.91 -20.74
CA LEU A 81 -58.74 64.88 -20.98
C LEU A 81 -57.97 65.42 -19.77
N ASN A 82 -58.48 66.44 -19.09
CA ASN A 82 -57.87 66.98 -17.86
C ASN A 82 -58.02 66.00 -16.68
N ALA A 83 -59.19 65.34 -16.56
CA ALA A 83 -59.42 64.32 -15.54
C ALA A 83 -58.48 63.10 -15.69
N LEU A 84 -58.27 62.62 -16.92
CA LEU A 84 -57.34 61.53 -17.21
C LEU A 84 -55.87 61.93 -17.00
N LYS A 85 -55.48 63.17 -17.34
CA LYS A 85 -54.12 63.68 -17.04
C LYS A 85 -53.86 63.77 -15.54
N LYS A 86 -54.86 64.15 -14.74
CA LYS A 86 -54.77 64.13 -13.28
C LYS A 86 -54.66 62.69 -12.74
N SER A 87 -55.44 61.75 -13.28
CA SER A 87 -55.36 60.33 -12.91
C SER A 87 -54.00 59.70 -13.28
N LEU A 88 -53.41 60.10 -14.41
CA LEU A 88 -52.05 59.72 -14.78
C LEU A 88 -51.02 60.23 -13.77
N GLN A 89 -51.10 61.52 -13.39
CA GLN A 89 -50.20 62.09 -12.37
C GLN A 89 -50.32 61.39 -11.02
N GLU A 90 -51.54 61.02 -10.60
CA GLU A 90 -51.76 60.23 -9.38
C GLU A 90 -51.15 58.83 -9.47
N LEU A 91 -51.29 58.15 -10.63
CA LEU A 91 -50.69 56.83 -10.86
C LEU A 91 -49.16 56.89 -10.97
N GLU A 92 -48.59 57.95 -11.55
CA GLU A 92 -47.14 58.18 -11.60
C GLU A 92 -46.56 58.44 -10.21
N LEU A 93 -47.29 59.14 -9.35
CA LEU A 93 -46.92 59.33 -7.94
C LEU A 93 -47.00 58.01 -7.15
N GLU A 94 -47.97 57.16 -7.45
CA GLU A 94 -48.05 55.81 -6.86
C GLU A 94 -46.93 54.89 -7.38
N GLU A 95 -46.58 54.97 -8.66
CA GLU A 95 -45.42 54.28 -9.24
C GLU A 95 -44.11 54.70 -8.54
N GLN A 96 -43.94 55.99 -8.26
CA GLN A 96 -42.77 56.49 -7.54
C GLN A 96 -42.71 55.93 -6.10
N LYS A 97 -43.83 55.88 -5.37
CA LYS A 97 -43.86 55.26 -4.04
C LYS A 97 -43.53 53.77 -4.08
N VAL A 98 -43.97 53.05 -5.12
CA VAL A 98 -43.64 51.63 -5.30
C VAL A 98 -42.14 51.46 -5.56
N LYS A 99 -41.52 52.34 -6.35
CA LYS A 99 -40.06 52.36 -6.56
C LYS A 99 -39.30 52.64 -5.27
N ASP A 100 -39.74 53.62 -4.48
CA ASP A 100 -39.11 53.94 -3.20
C ASP A 100 -39.19 52.75 -2.23
N LYS A 101 -40.34 52.07 -2.16
CA LYS A 101 -40.52 50.82 -1.39
C LYS A 101 -39.63 49.67 -1.90
N GLU A 102 -39.43 49.56 -3.22
CA GLU A 102 -38.54 48.56 -3.82
C GLU A 102 -37.08 48.82 -3.44
N GLU A 103 -36.63 50.08 -3.45
CA GLU A 103 -35.29 50.45 -3.00
C GLU A 103 -35.09 50.20 -1.51
N GLU A 104 -36.10 50.46 -0.68
CA GLU A 104 -36.05 50.11 0.74
C GLU A 104 -35.95 48.60 0.96
N LEU A 105 -36.70 47.77 0.23
CA LEU A 105 -36.55 46.31 0.30
C LEU A 105 -35.17 45.86 -0.16
N LYS A 106 -34.60 46.42 -1.24
CA LYS A 106 -33.24 46.11 -1.69
C LYS A 106 -32.18 46.50 -0.65
N LYS A 107 -32.39 47.59 0.10
CA LYS A 107 -31.50 47.97 1.21
C LYS A 107 -31.63 46.97 2.36
N LYS A 108 -32.85 46.52 2.69
CA LYS A 108 -33.09 45.46 3.69
C LYS A 108 -32.42 44.15 3.28
N GLU A 109 -32.55 43.71 2.02
CA GLU A 109 -31.87 42.50 1.49
C GLU A 109 -30.33 42.60 1.53
N LYS A 110 -29.75 43.81 1.43
CA LYS A 110 -28.30 43.99 1.59
C LYS A 110 -27.84 43.97 3.05
N LEU A 111 -28.73 44.34 3.97
CA LEU A 111 -28.49 44.35 5.42
C LEU A 111 -28.83 43.01 6.08
N THR A 112 -29.52 42.09 5.39
CA THR A 112 -29.80 40.77 5.95
C THR A 112 -28.52 40.01 6.20
N PRO A 113 -28.33 39.44 7.40
CA PRO A 113 -27.17 38.62 7.70
C PRO A 113 -27.03 37.44 6.75
N TRP A 114 -25.79 37.09 6.45
CA TRP A 114 -25.45 35.86 5.74
C TRP A 114 -25.82 34.64 6.59
N ASN A 115 -26.39 33.62 5.97
CA ASN A 115 -26.75 32.36 6.60
C ASN A 115 -26.49 31.20 5.62
N VAL A 116 -26.68 29.95 6.08
CA VAL A 116 -26.42 28.75 5.27
C VAL A 116 -27.14 28.73 3.92
N ASP A 117 -28.33 29.35 3.84
CA ASP A 117 -29.16 29.38 2.63
C ASP A 117 -28.77 30.50 1.65
N THR A 118 -28.07 31.54 2.14
CA THR A 118 -27.66 32.71 1.34
C THR A 118 -26.19 32.69 0.96
N ILE A 119 -25.34 32.07 1.78
CA ILE A 119 -23.88 32.01 1.56
C ILE A 119 -23.52 31.14 0.36
N ALA A 120 -24.16 29.98 0.23
CA ALA A 120 -23.83 29.00 -0.80
C ALA A 120 -25.02 28.11 -1.16
N GLN A 121 -24.96 27.54 -2.35
CA GLN A 121 -25.85 26.47 -2.80
C GLN A 121 -25.02 25.23 -3.08
N ALA A 122 -25.64 24.05 -2.98
CA ALA A 122 -24.97 22.79 -3.27
C ALA A 122 -24.59 22.72 -4.77
N GLY A 123 -23.33 23.04 -5.10
CA GLY A 123 -22.84 23.04 -6.48
C GLY A 123 -22.63 21.63 -7.05
N PHE A 124 -22.22 20.69 -6.22
CA PHE A 124 -22.03 19.29 -6.60
C PHE A 124 -22.21 18.38 -5.39
N THR A 125 -23.03 17.35 -5.53
CA THR A 125 -23.22 16.31 -4.51
C THR A 125 -22.99 14.94 -5.13
N LYS A 126 -22.02 14.20 -4.60
CA LYS A 126 -21.72 12.83 -5.03
C LYS A 126 -21.52 11.94 -3.82
N THR A 127 -22.44 10.98 -3.67
CA THR A 127 -22.34 9.95 -2.64
C THR A 127 -21.79 8.69 -3.29
N VAL A 128 -20.67 8.17 -2.78
CA VAL A 128 -20.12 6.88 -3.18
C VAL A 128 -20.13 5.98 -1.95
N ILE A 129 -20.96 4.94 -2.00
CA ILE A 129 -20.97 3.91 -0.97
C ILE A 129 -20.04 2.80 -1.44
N ASN A 130 -19.04 2.46 -0.62
CA ASN A 130 -18.14 1.36 -0.89
C ASN A 130 -18.84 0.02 -0.61
N THR A 131 -19.70 -0.40 -1.54
CA THR A 131 -20.33 -1.72 -1.48
C THR A 131 -19.32 -2.80 -1.82
N LYS A 132 -19.45 -3.97 -1.19
CA LYS A 132 -18.54 -5.09 -1.42
C LYS A 132 -18.48 -5.43 -2.93
N PRO A 133 -17.29 -5.72 -3.47
CA PRO A 133 -17.19 -6.19 -4.85
C PRO A 133 -18.01 -7.48 -5.03
N ARG A 134 -18.53 -7.69 -6.25
CA ARG A 134 -19.38 -8.87 -6.58
C ARG A 134 -18.68 -10.21 -6.39
N ARG A 135 -17.34 -10.23 -6.38
CA ARG A 135 -16.51 -11.38 -6.06
C ARG A 135 -15.53 -10.99 -4.97
N ARG A 136 -15.27 -11.90 -4.05
CA ARG A 136 -14.24 -11.67 -3.04
C ARG A 136 -12.85 -11.79 -3.72
N PRO A 137 -11.88 -10.91 -3.42
CA PRO A 137 -10.58 -10.90 -4.10
C PRO A 137 -9.82 -12.24 -4.02
N ASP A 138 -10.01 -12.97 -2.93
CA ASP A 138 -9.49 -14.32 -2.70
C ASP A 138 -10.06 -15.38 -3.65
N GLU A 139 -11.33 -15.26 -4.05
CA GLU A 139 -11.94 -16.14 -5.06
C GLU A 139 -11.41 -15.81 -6.48
N GLU A 140 -11.15 -14.53 -6.76
CA GLU A 140 -10.57 -14.08 -8.03
C GLU A 140 -9.11 -14.52 -8.16
N ASP A 141 -8.31 -14.39 -7.10
CA ASP A 141 -6.92 -14.83 -7.10
C ASP A 141 -6.79 -16.36 -7.13
N GLN A 142 -7.73 -17.12 -6.54
CA GLN A 142 -7.79 -18.59 -6.65
C GLN A 142 -8.25 -19.07 -8.03
N ALA A 143 -9.10 -18.29 -8.72
CA ALA A 143 -9.54 -18.59 -10.08
C ALA A 143 -8.48 -18.32 -11.15
N LEU A 144 -7.35 -17.67 -10.80
CA LEU A 144 -6.25 -17.44 -11.72
C LEU A 144 -5.47 -18.74 -11.99
N PRO A 145 -4.95 -18.93 -13.22
CA PRO A 145 -4.08 -20.06 -13.54
C PRO A 145 -2.80 -20.05 -12.69
N ASP A 146 -2.25 -21.24 -12.41
CA ASP A 146 -1.17 -21.47 -11.45
C ASP A 146 0.11 -20.67 -11.77
N ASP A 147 0.42 -20.50 -13.05
CA ASP A 147 1.54 -19.70 -13.58
C ASP A 147 1.40 -18.20 -13.28
N VAL A 148 0.19 -17.65 -13.44
CA VAL A 148 -0.11 -16.25 -13.12
C VAL A 148 -0.03 -16.00 -11.62
N ARG A 149 -0.50 -16.95 -10.80
CA ARG A 149 -0.38 -16.85 -9.33
C ARG A 149 1.08 -16.86 -8.90
N GLU A 150 1.91 -17.69 -9.52
CA GLU A 150 3.35 -17.74 -9.24
C GLU A 150 4.05 -16.43 -9.64
N MET A 151 3.72 -15.86 -10.79
CA MET A 151 4.26 -14.55 -11.21
C MET A 151 3.87 -13.44 -10.23
N LYS A 152 2.58 -13.34 -9.86
CA LYS A 152 2.11 -12.38 -8.86
C LYS A 152 2.84 -12.55 -7.52
N MET A 153 3.04 -13.80 -7.08
CA MET A 153 3.78 -14.09 -5.85
C MET A 153 5.24 -13.64 -5.93
N LYS A 154 5.92 -13.93 -7.05
CA LYS A 154 7.31 -13.49 -7.28
C LYS A 154 7.44 -11.98 -7.27
N GLU A 155 6.53 -11.28 -7.93
CA GLU A 155 6.49 -9.82 -7.95
C GLU A 155 6.20 -9.24 -6.56
N PHE A 156 5.22 -9.81 -5.84
CA PHE A 156 4.90 -9.40 -4.49
C PHE A 156 6.09 -9.55 -3.53
N VAL A 157 6.80 -10.68 -3.59
CA VAL A 157 7.98 -10.94 -2.76
C VAL A 157 9.12 -9.98 -3.09
N LYS A 158 9.36 -9.69 -4.37
CA LYS A 158 10.38 -8.72 -4.80
C LYS A 158 10.06 -7.30 -4.31
N THR A 159 8.83 -6.85 -4.51
CA THR A 159 8.41 -5.49 -4.14
C THR A 159 8.40 -5.29 -2.63
N ASN A 160 8.00 -6.32 -1.87
CA ASN A 160 7.81 -6.23 -0.42
C ASN A 160 8.93 -6.87 0.40
N GLU A 161 10.06 -7.24 -0.20
CA GLU A 161 11.12 -8.02 0.46
C GLU A 161 11.56 -7.41 1.80
N LYS A 162 11.79 -6.09 1.83
CA LYS A 162 12.20 -5.37 3.06
C LYS A 162 11.13 -5.47 4.15
N SER A 163 9.87 -5.29 3.77
CA SER A 163 8.72 -5.39 4.67
C SER A 163 8.50 -6.83 5.15
N LEU A 164 8.67 -7.81 4.26
CA LEU A 164 8.55 -9.24 4.59
C LEU A 164 9.64 -9.71 5.54
N LYS A 165 10.89 -9.24 5.37
CA LYS A 165 11.97 -9.51 6.33
C LYS A 165 11.67 -8.96 7.72
N LYS A 166 11.00 -7.80 7.80
CA LYS A 166 10.57 -7.20 9.07
C LYS A 166 9.33 -7.90 9.67
N PHE A 167 8.41 -8.38 8.84
CA PHE A 167 7.09 -8.90 9.26
C PHE A 167 7.02 -10.44 9.36
N GLY A 168 8.05 -11.17 8.92
CA GLY A 168 8.04 -12.63 8.76
C GLY A 168 7.82 -13.47 10.02
N MET A 169 7.68 -12.84 11.19
CA MET A 169 7.50 -13.50 12.49
C MET A 169 6.03 -13.79 12.86
N LEU A 170 5.03 -13.27 12.14
CA LEU A 170 3.62 -13.24 12.62
C LEU A 170 2.58 -13.98 11.77
N ARG A 171 2.88 -14.28 10.50
CA ARG A 171 1.87 -14.71 9.50
C ARG A 171 1.08 -15.98 9.85
N ARG A 172 1.69 -16.96 10.52
CA ARG A 172 1.06 -18.28 10.74
C ARG A 172 -0.13 -18.24 11.70
N TYR A 173 -0.17 -17.27 12.60
CA TYR A 173 -1.23 -17.18 13.60
C TYR A 173 -2.46 -16.43 13.08
N ASP A 174 -2.22 -15.36 12.32
CA ASP A 174 -3.28 -14.60 11.64
C ASP A 174 -4.07 -15.48 10.66
N ASP A 175 -3.40 -16.41 9.97
CA ASP A 175 -4.06 -17.38 9.07
C ASP A 175 -4.95 -18.38 9.83
N LYS A 176 -4.57 -18.80 11.05
CA LYS A 176 -5.40 -19.67 11.89
C LYS A 176 -6.60 -18.91 12.44
N LEU A 177 -6.39 -17.69 12.91
CA LEU A 177 -7.43 -16.84 13.47
C LEU A 177 -8.44 -16.39 12.41
N SER A 178 -7.96 -16.08 11.20
CA SER A 178 -8.76 -15.80 10.01
C SER A 178 -9.73 -16.92 9.68
N LYS A 179 -9.25 -18.16 9.64
CA LYS A 179 -10.09 -19.34 9.36
C LYS A 179 -11.13 -19.59 10.44
N GLN A 180 -10.80 -19.30 11.71
CA GLN A 180 -11.74 -19.44 12.81
C GLN A 180 -12.84 -18.37 12.77
N LEU A 181 -12.51 -17.14 12.34
CA LEU A 181 -13.41 -16.00 12.33
C LEU A 181 -14.12 -15.77 10.98
N ASP A 182 -13.74 -16.50 9.93
CA ASP A 182 -14.18 -16.29 8.54
C ASP A 182 -13.96 -14.84 8.05
N VAL A 183 -12.81 -14.27 8.42
CA VAL A 183 -12.42 -12.88 8.11
C VAL A 183 -11.01 -12.89 7.52
N ASP A 184 -10.73 -12.01 6.55
CA ASP A 184 -9.41 -11.87 5.93
C ASP A 184 -8.29 -11.79 7.00
N PRO A 185 -7.17 -12.54 6.87
CA PRO A 185 -6.06 -12.49 7.83
C PRO A 185 -5.56 -11.08 8.12
N ARG A 186 -5.62 -10.15 7.15
CA ARG A 186 -5.24 -8.75 7.30
C ARG A 186 -6.09 -7.99 8.30
N ALA A 187 -7.37 -8.34 8.42
CA ALA A 187 -8.30 -7.74 9.37
C ALA A 187 -8.23 -8.40 10.76
N CYS A 188 -7.59 -9.56 10.86
CA CYS A 188 -7.45 -10.32 12.11
C CYS A 188 -6.19 -9.93 12.93
N VAL A 189 -5.24 -9.21 12.34
CA VAL A 189 -3.96 -8.85 13.00
C VAL A 189 -4.17 -8.09 14.31
N GLY A 190 -5.04 -7.08 14.32
CA GLY A 190 -5.33 -6.32 15.55
C GLY A 190 -5.96 -7.19 16.64
N SER A 191 -6.90 -8.05 16.25
CA SER A 191 -7.55 -9.00 17.16
C SER A 191 -6.57 -10.04 17.72
N PHE A 192 -5.58 -10.46 16.94
CA PHE A 192 -4.51 -11.34 17.41
C PHE A 192 -3.70 -10.68 18.54
N PHE A 193 -3.22 -9.45 18.32
CA PHE A 193 -2.40 -8.75 19.33
C PHE A 193 -3.17 -8.45 20.62
N SER A 194 -4.45 -8.09 20.51
CA SER A 194 -5.30 -7.92 21.70
C SER A 194 -5.48 -9.24 22.46
N ARG A 195 -5.68 -10.35 21.74
CA ARG A 195 -5.86 -11.68 22.36
C ARG A 195 -4.59 -12.23 22.97
N ILE A 196 -3.43 -12.10 22.33
CA ILE A 196 -2.15 -12.61 22.87
C ILE A 196 -1.72 -11.85 24.14
N GLN A 197 -2.09 -10.56 24.27
CA GLN A 197 -1.79 -9.74 25.45
C GLN A 197 -2.67 -10.09 26.66
N ILE A 198 -3.90 -10.53 26.41
CA ILE A 198 -4.91 -10.86 27.44
C ILE A 198 -5.04 -12.39 27.62
N ALA A 199 -4.28 -13.17 26.86
CA ALA A 199 -4.41 -14.63 26.80
C ALA A 199 -4.07 -15.29 28.14
N ASP A 200 -4.84 -16.35 28.44
CA ASP A 200 -4.56 -17.26 29.55
C ASP A 200 -3.17 -17.91 29.40
N VAL A 201 -2.56 -18.24 30.54
CA VAL A 201 -1.21 -18.80 30.63
C VAL A 201 -1.07 -20.08 29.80
N GLU A 202 -2.12 -20.90 29.77
CA GLU A 202 -2.16 -22.15 28.99
C GLU A 202 -2.17 -21.88 27.47
N TYR A 203 -2.88 -20.85 27.02
CA TYR A 203 -2.90 -20.45 25.61
C TYR A 203 -1.53 -19.91 25.17
N LYS A 204 -0.90 -19.07 26.00
CA LYS A 204 0.45 -18.58 25.74
C LYS A 204 1.48 -19.71 25.68
N LYS A 205 1.37 -20.69 26.57
CA LYS A 205 2.23 -21.88 26.54
C LYS A 205 2.08 -22.66 25.24
N SER A 206 0.85 -22.91 24.80
CA SER A 206 0.61 -23.60 23.52
C SER A 206 1.18 -22.83 22.31
N PHE A 207 1.15 -21.50 22.35
CA PHE A 207 1.77 -20.64 21.33
C PHE A 207 3.30 -20.77 21.33
N ASP A 208 3.91 -20.73 22.52
CA ASP A 208 5.37 -20.84 22.67
C ASP A 208 5.87 -22.22 22.24
N ASP A 209 5.13 -23.30 22.56
CA ASP A 209 5.44 -24.66 22.11
C ASP A 209 5.37 -24.78 20.58
N GLU A 210 4.36 -24.18 19.93
CA GLU A 210 4.28 -24.13 18.47
C GLU A 210 5.43 -23.32 17.83
N LEU A 211 5.85 -22.24 18.49
CA LEU A 211 6.96 -21.40 18.06
C LEU A 211 8.29 -22.15 18.14
N GLU A 212 8.55 -22.89 19.21
CA GLU A 212 9.75 -23.72 19.34
C GLU A 212 9.78 -24.85 18.30
N ALA A 213 8.66 -25.56 18.10
CA ALA A 213 8.56 -26.57 17.05
C ALA A 213 8.77 -25.96 15.63
N PHE A 214 8.44 -24.69 15.43
CA PHE A 214 8.77 -23.98 14.18
C PHE A 214 10.27 -23.67 14.06
N LYS A 215 10.91 -23.19 15.14
CA LYS A 215 12.37 -22.94 15.17
C LYS A 215 13.16 -24.23 14.92
N GLU A 216 12.78 -25.35 15.53
CA GLU A 216 13.44 -26.64 15.32
C GLU A 216 13.38 -27.09 13.86
N ARG A 217 12.22 -26.95 13.21
CA ARG A 217 12.09 -27.25 11.77
C ARG A 217 12.98 -26.39 10.89
N ILE A 218 13.16 -25.11 11.23
CA ILE A 218 14.10 -24.23 10.52
C ILE A 218 15.53 -24.70 10.73
N ARG A 219 15.93 -24.99 11.98
CA ARG A 219 17.27 -25.50 12.30
C ARG A 219 17.57 -26.79 11.53
N LYS A 220 16.63 -27.73 11.50
CA LYS A 220 16.79 -28.99 10.77
C LYS A 220 17.00 -28.77 9.27
N ARG A 221 16.18 -27.92 8.63
CA ARG A 221 16.38 -27.58 7.21
C ARG A 221 17.70 -26.86 6.94
N ALA A 222 18.13 -25.98 7.85
CA ALA A 222 19.40 -25.29 7.72
C ALA A 222 20.56 -26.29 7.80
N GLN A 223 20.49 -27.23 8.75
CA GLN A 223 21.46 -28.33 8.87
C GLN A 223 21.47 -29.22 7.63
N GLU A 224 20.30 -29.59 7.09
CA GLU A 224 20.20 -30.36 5.85
C GLU A 224 20.89 -29.66 4.67
N LYS A 225 20.65 -28.35 4.50
CA LYS A 225 21.31 -27.56 3.44
C LYS A 225 22.82 -27.43 3.63
N VAL A 226 23.28 -27.24 4.87
CA VAL A 226 24.71 -27.17 5.18
C VAL A 226 25.36 -28.53 4.95
N ALA A 227 24.71 -29.63 5.33
CA ALA A 227 25.20 -30.98 5.11
C ALA A 227 25.26 -31.33 3.61
N GLU A 228 24.26 -30.91 2.82
CA GLU A 228 24.27 -31.07 1.37
C GLU A 228 25.44 -30.30 0.73
N ALA A 229 25.64 -29.04 1.12
CA ALA A 229 26.77 -28.24 0.63
C ALA A 229 28.14 -28.80 1.07
N LEU A 230 28.26 -29.32 2.30
CA LEU A 230 29.49 -29.97 2.78
C LEU A 230 29.76 -31.27 2.03
N LYS A 231 28.73 -32.06 1.74
CA LYS A 231 28.87 -33.30 0.97
C LYS A 231 29.26 -33.02 -0.47
N GLU A 232 28.68 -31.99 -1.10
CA GLU A 232 29.06 -31.55 -2.44
C GLU A 232 30.54 -31.08 -2.45
N ALA A 233 30.95 -30.31 -1.45
CA ALA A 233 32.35 -29.89 -1.30
C ALA A 233 33.31 -31.09 -1.06
N GLU A 234 32.92 -32.07 -0.23
CA GLU A 234 33.70 -33.29 0.00
C GLU A 234 33.79 -34.14 -1.26
N GLU A 235 32.73 -34.22 -2.07
CA GLU A 235 32.74 -34.89 -3.37
C GLU A 235 33.64 -34.17 -4.38
N GLU A 236 33.68 -32.83 -4.38
CA GLU A 236 34.62 -32.04 -5.18
C GLU A 236 36.07 -32.25 -4.74
N GLU A 237 36.37 -32.23 -3.43
CA GLU A 237 37.70 -32.53 -2.89
C GLU A 237 38.12 -33.97 -3.19
N ARG A 238 37.21 -34.94 -3.04
CA ARG A 238 37.45 -36.34 -3.39
C ARG A 238 37.76 -36.47 -4.87
N LYS A 239 37.01 -35.78 -5.73
CA LYS A 239 37.25 -35.76 -7.19
C LYS A 239 38.57 -35.12 -7.55
N ALA A 240 39.00 -34.08 -6.84
CA ALA A 240 40.30 -33.44 -7.01
C ALA A 240 41.47 -34.33 -6.52
N ARG A 241 41.22 -35.24 -5.57
CA ARG A 241 42.20 -36.22 -5.05
C ARG A 241 42.38 -37.47 -5.93
N LEU A 242 41.48 -37.71 -6.89
CA LEU A 242 41.57 -38.90 -7.75
C LEU A 242 42.86 -38.89 -8.58
N GLY A 243 43.54 -40.04 -8.59
CA GLY A 243 44.73 -40.28 -9.39
C GLY A 243 44.45 -40.35 -10.89
N PRO A 244 45.49 -40.52 -11.72
CA PRO A 244 45.40 -40.50 -13.19
C PRO A 244 44.44 -41.54 -13.80
N GLY A 245 44.12 -42.61 -13.08
CA GLY A 245 43.15 -43.64 -13.45
C GLY A 245 41.78 -43.51 -12.75
N GLY A 246 41.50 -42.39 -12.06
CA GLY A 246 40.22 -42.14 -11.41
C GLY A 246 40.00 -42.92 -10.11
N LEU A 247 41.07 -43.49 -9.52
CA LEU A 247 41.03 -44.14 -8.22
C LEU A 247 41.58 -43.21 -7.14
N ASP A 248 40.98 -43.24 -5.96
CA ASP A 248 41.43 -42.46 -4.82
C ASP A 248 42.66 -43.14 -4.16
N PRO A 249 43.80 -42.43 -4.03
CA PRO A 249 45.01 -42.94 -3.38
C PRO A 249 44.76 -43.54 -1.98
N VAL A 250 43.88 -42.93 -1.18
CA VAL A 250 43.64 -43.35 0.21
C VAL A 250 42.76 -44.61 0.25
N GLU A 251 41.72 -44.68 -0.57
CA GLU A 251 40.86 -45.88 -0.67
C GLU A 251 41.65 -47.07 -1.22
N VAL A 252 42.54 -46.83 -2.19
CA VAL A 252 43.42 -47.89 -2.70
C VAL A 252 44.36 -48.36 -1.61
N PHE A 253 45.03 -47.46 -0.89
CA PHE A 253 45.96 -47.80 0.19
C PHE A 253 45.30 -48.62 1.31
N GLU A 254 44.12 -48.23 1.80
CA GLU A 254 43.38 -48.97 2.83
C GLU A 254 42.93 -50.36 2.37
N SER A 255 42.71 -50.55 1.06
CA SER A 255 42.31 -51.84 0.49
C SER A 255 43.48 -52.77 0.12
N LEU A 256 44.73 -52.32 0.27
CA LEU A 256 45.91 -53.14 -0.02
C LEU A 256 46.17 -54.18 1.09
N PRO A 257 46.75 -55.34 0.76
CA PRO A 257 47.25 -56.27 1.77
C PRO A 257 48.24 -55.63 2.75
N GLU A 258 48.19 -55.99 4.04
CA GLU A 258 49.08 -55.43 5.08
C GLU A 258 50.59 -55.47 4.73
N PRO A 259 51.13 -56.51 4.06
CA PRO A 259 52.54 -56.50 3.65
C PRO A 259 52.85 -55.38 2.65
N LEU A 260 51.93 -55.08 1.74
CA LEU A 260 52.08 -54.01 0.74
C LEU A 260 51.85 -52.64 1.38
N GLN A 261 50.89 -52.49 2.29
CA GLN A 261 50.70 -51.25 3.07
C GLN A 261 51.98 -50.85 3.80
N LYS A 262 52.60 -51.81 4.51
CA LYS A 262 53.87 -51.59 5.22
C LYS A 262 55.02 -51.20 4.29
N CYS A 263 55.05 -51.70 3.06
CA CYS A 263 56.05 -51.29 2.07
C CYS A 263 55.90 -49.82 1.66
N PHE A 264 54.66 -49.33 1.49
CA PHE A 264 54.38 -47.93 1.17
C PHE A 264 54.56 -46.99 2.38
N GLU A 265 54.23 -47.44 3.60
CA GLU A 265 54.50 -46.69 4.84
C GLU A 265 56.00 -46.53 5.11
N ALA A 266 56.78 -47.60 4.90
CA ALA A 266 58.23 -47.60 5.09
C ALA A 266 59.00 -47.00 3.91
N GLN A 267 58.32 -46.68 2.79
CA GLN A 267 58.91 -46.25 1.52
C GLN A 267 60.04 -47.17 1.02
N ASP A 268 59.89 -48.47 1.27
CA ASP A 268 60.93 -49.47 0.98
C ASP A 268 60.66 -50.17 -0.36
N ILE A 269 61.28 -49.63 -1.42
CA ILE A 269 61.21 -50.15 -2.80
C ILE A 269 61.73 -51.60 -2.92
N PRO A 270 62.87 -51.99 -2.32
CA PRO A 270 63.32 -53.38 -2.39
C PRO A 270 62.38 -54.35 -1.65
N LEU A 271 61.79 -53.94 -0.52
CA LEU A 271 60.78 -54.76 0.18
C LEU A 271 59.49 -54.91 -0.64
N LEU A 272 59.10 -53.87 -1.39
CA LEU A 272 57.98 -53.93 -2.33
C LEU A 272 58.23 -54.94 -3.46
N GLN A 273 59.42 -54.96 -4.04
CA GLN A 273 59.78 -55.94 -5.09
C GLN A 273 59.81 -57.38 -4.55
N GLN A 274 60.27 -57.56 -3.30
CA GLN A 274 60.31 -58.86 -2.65
C GLN A 274 58.90 -59.39 -2.32
N THR A 275 58.02 -58.52 -1.83
CA THR A 275 56.61 -58.88 -1.54
C THR A 275 55.84 -59.19 -2.82
N ILE A 276 56.10 -58.48 -3.91
CA ILE A 276 55.54 -58.76 -5.24
C ILE A 276 56.04 -60.10 -5.80
N ALA A 277 57.31 -60.43 -5.60
CA ALA A 277 57.88 -61.71 -6.06
C ALA A 277 57.38 -62.92 -5.25
N ALA A 278 56.96 -62.69 -3.99
CA ALA A 278 56.45 -63.74 -3.10
C ALA A 278 54.95 -64.04 -3.29
N MET A 279 54.18 -63.11 -3.86
CA MET A 279 52.73 -63.25 -4.07
C MET A 279 52.40 -63.80 -5.48
N PRO A 280 51.20 -64.36 -5.69
CA PRO A 280 50.77 -64.82 -7.01
C PRO A 280 50.78 -63.69 -8.04
N GLU A 281 51.26 -63.98 -9.25
CA GLU A 281 51.43 -62.97 -10.30
C GLU A 281 50.14 -62.21 -10.64
N ASP A 282 48.97 -62.86 -10.54
CA ASP A 282 47.68 -62.27 -10.87
C ASP A 282 47.24 -61.25 -9.81
N GLU A 283 47.51 -61.52 -8.53
CA GLU A 283 47.23 -60.60 -7.42
C GLU A 283 48.21 -59.41 -7.43
N ALA A 284 49.48 -59.67 -7.74
CA ALA A 284 50.50 -58.64 -7.89
C ALA A 284 50.12 -57.64 -9.00
N LYS A 285 49.73 -58.15 -10.17
CA LYS A 285 49.30 -57.33 -11.32
C LYS A 285 48.04 -56.53 -10.98
N TYR A 286 47.09 -57.12 -10.26
CA TYR A 286 45.86 -56.46 -9.83
C TYR A 286 46.12 -55.28 -8.88
N HIS A 287 46.90 -55.48 -7.81
CA HIS A 287 47.20 -54.43 -6.84
C HIS A 287 48.15 -53.37 -7.42
N MET A 288 49.15 -53.76 -8.22
CA MET A 288 50.09 -52.81 -8.83
C MET A 288 49.42 -51.89 -9.84
N ARG A 289 48.51 -52.41 -10.67
CA ARG A 289 47.73 -51.59 -11.61
C ARG A 289 46.89 -50.55 -10.86
N ARG A 290 46.27 -50.94 -9.74
CA ARG A 290 45.49 -50.03 -8.88
C ARG A 290 46.37 -48.97 -8.22
N CYS A 291 47.59 -49.30 -7.79
CA CYS A 291 48.54 -48.33 -7.24
C CYS A 291 49.03 -47.32 -8.29
N ILE A 292 49.15 -47.73 -9.55
CA ILE A 292 49.51 -46.83 -10.66
C ILE A 292 48.31 -45.93 -11.01
N ASP A 293 47.11 -46.54 -11.12
CA ASP A 293 45.88 -45.83 -11.47
C ASP A 293 45.43 -44.84 -10.38
N SER A 294 45.75 -45.09 -9.10
CA SER A 294 45.55 -44.12 -8.02
C SER A 294 46.69 -43.12 -7.84
N GLY A 295 47.80 -43.26 -8.58
CA GLY A 295 48.98 -42.39 -8.46
C GLY A 295 49.84 -42.65 -7.22
N LEU A 296 49.57 -43.72 -6.46
CA LEU A 296 50.36 -44.17 -5.30
C LEU A 296 51.74 -44.71 -5.71
N TRP A 297 51.88 -45.19 -6.95
CA TRP A 297 53.14 -45.68 -7.52
C TRP A 297 53.34 -45.17 -8.95
N VAL A 298 54.48 -44.53 -9.22
CA VAL A 298 54.85 -44.06 -10.56
C VAL A 298 55.95 -44.97 -11.12
N PRO A 299 55.69 -45.76 -12.17
CA PRO A 299 56.73 -46.57 -12.82
C PRO A 299 57.82 -45.66 -13.41
N ASP A 300 59.06 -45.85 -12.96
CA ASP A 300 60.29 -45.15 -13.39
C ASP A 300 60.26 -43.60 -13.31
N ALA A 301 60.53 -43.07 -12.11
CA ALA A 301 60.72 -41.62 -11.87
C ALA A 301 61.97 -40.99 -12.55
N LYS A 302 62.77 -41.74 -13.32
CA LYS A 302 64.05 -41.28 -13.91
C LYS A 302 64.03 -40.94 -15.41
N SER A 303 62.87 -40.97 -16.08
CA SER A 303 62.77 -40.72 -17.54
C SER A 303 61.83 -39.58 -17.96
N LYS A 304 61.41 -38.71 -17.04
CA LYS A 304 60.61 -37.50 -17.33
C LYS A 304 61.15 -36.25 -16.61
N GLU A 305 62.43 -35.95 -16.80
CA GLU A 305 62.90 -34.56 -16.79
C GLU A 305 63.08 -34.13 -18.26
N SER A 306 62.46 -33.01 -18.65
CA SER A 306 62.32 -32.41 -20.00
C SER A 306 61.14 -32.99 -20.83
N GLN A 307 60.08 -32.23 -21.12
CA GLN A 307 60.08 -30.96 -21.85
C GLN A 307 58.85 -30.07 -21.53
N PRO A 308 58.99 -28.74 -21.71
CA PRO A 308 57.92 -27.75 -21.62
C PRO A 308 57.22 -27.56 -22.97
N THR A 309 55.92 -27.26 -22.95
CA THR A 309 55.28 -26.43 -23.98
C THR A 309 54.12 -25.66 -23.35
N GLU A 310 54.37 -24.37 -23.15
CA GLU A 310 53.35 -23.32 -23.03
C GLU A 310 52.63 -23.10 -24.37
N SER A 311 51.36 -22.71 -24.29
CA SER A 311 50.74 -21.70 -25.17
C SER A 311 49.64 -20.99 -24.35
N GLU A 312 49.99 -19.90 -23.65
CA GLU A 312 49.71 -18.49 -24.02
C GLU A 312 48.26 -18.25 -24.52
N SER A 313 47.42 -17.49 -23.83
CA SER A 313 47.39 -16.01 -23.75
C SER A 313 46.08 -15.63 -23.00
N LEU A 314 45.89 -14.57 -22.21
CA LEU A 314 46.49 -13.24 -22.03
C LEU A 314 46.19 -12.73 -20.60
N SER A 315 47.17 -11.98 -20.06
CA SER A 315 47.12 -10.91 -19.05
C SER A 315 45.94 -9.93 -19.21
N SER A 316 45.50 -9.07 -18.29
CA SER A 316 45.75 -8.70 -16.88
C SER A 316 44.90 -7.44 -16.65
N GLU A 317 44.33 -7.23 -15.46
CA GLU A 317 44.16 -5.93 -14.75
C GLU A 317 43.23 -6.19 -13.52
N ALA A 318 43.76 -6.17 -12.29
CA ALA A 318 43.84 -5.01 -11.38
C ALA A 318 42.45 -4.52 -10.92
N LYS A 319 42.09 -4.33 -9.65
CA LYS A 319 42.75 -4.28 -8.34
C LYS A 319 41.63 -4.35 -7.25
N PRO A 320 41.94 -4.30 -5.94
CA PRO A 320 41.15 -4.92 -4.87
C PRO A 320 40.18 -3.96 -4.16
N GLU A 321 39.14 -4.50 -3.52
CA GLU A 321 38.48 -3.82 -2.40
C GLU A 321 38.50 -4.68 -1.13
N THR A 322 39.12 -4.05 -0.15
CA THR A 322 39.22 -4.28 1.29
C THR A 322 38.00 -4.91 1.97
N ALA A 323 38.23 -6.02 2.67
CA ALA A 323 37.46 -6.39 3.86
C ALA A 323 38.21 -5.85 5.10
N THR A 324 37.60 -4.88 5.79
CA THR A 324 38.01 -4.45 7.13
C THR A 324 37.57 -5.50 8.16
N PRO A 325 38.43 -5.92 9.10
CA PRO A 325 38.00 -6.59 10.31
C PRO A 325 37.62 -5.54 11.37
N THR A 326 36.42 -5.66 11.92
CA THR A 326 36.03 -5.02 13.17
C THR A 326 36.77 -5.66 14.36
N PRO A 327 37.29 -4.85 15.29
CA PRO A 327 37.48 -5.26 16.67
C PRO A 327 36.55 -4.46 17.60
N ASP A 328 35.70 -5.15 18.36
CA ASP A 328 35.24 -4.65 19.68
C ASP A 328 36.32 -5.06 20.72
N PRO A 329 36.47 -4.47 21.94
CA PRO A 329 35.57 -3.55 22.65
C PRO A 329 36.27 -2.35 23.37
N GLU A 330 35.48 -1.34 23.77
CA GLU A 330 35.57 -0.66 25.09
C GLU A 330 34.20 -0.05 25.47
#